data_AF-A0A3B9WCF1-F1
#
_entry.id   AF-A0A3B9WCF1-F1
#
_cell.length_a   1.000
_cell.length_b   1.000
_cell.length_c   1.000
_cell.angle_alpha   90.00
_cell.angle_beta   90.00
_cell.angle_gamma   90.00
#
_symmetry.space_group_name_H-M   'P 1'
#
loop_
_entity.id
_entity.type
_entity.pdbx_description
1 polymer ?
#
loop_
_entity_poly.entity_id
_entity_poly.type
_entity_poly.pdbx_seq_one_letter_code
_entity_poly.pdbx_strand_id
1 'polypeptide(L)'
;MGTSFGRGGATQSLQDMANADCIVIQGSNMAECHPVGFQWVTEAKARGARVIHVDPRFTRTSAVSDKHLPIRAGSDIVLLGALINHVLSNDLWFHEYVLHYTNAATLISEDFEDAEDLDGIFSGYDPETGAYHLKSWGYQTEDEGQGERADEKRNQGHEERAQAGGQQYGSGGAPVGSGTPVRDETLQHPRTVFQILKRHFSRYTPEMVRETCGISEEDFDYLARSVTENSGRERTTCFAYAVGWTQHTLGAQFIRTASILQLLLGNMGRPGGGIMALRGHATIQGSTDIPTLFNLLPGYLPMPSVTAQSFSEYVDGIRTTSQKGYWANAEAYSVNLLKAWWGDAATAENDWAYDYIPRINGAHGTYQTLMSMLK
;
A
#
# COMPACT_ATOMS: atom_id res chain seq x y z
N MET A 1 -1.62 0.01 -2.13
CA MET A 1 -2.17 -1.27 -1.61
C MET A 1 -1.22 -2.45 -1.78
N GLY A 2 -0.47 -2.57 -2.89
CA GLY A 2 0.52 -3.66 -3.11
C GLY A 2 1.42 -3.93 -1.90
N THR A 3 2.14 -2.91 -1.42
CA THR A 3 2.99 -3.01 -0.22
C THR A 3 2.21 -3.35 1.08
N SER A 4 0.92 -2.99 1.17
CA SER A 4 0.12 -3.23 2.38
C SER A 4 -0.39 -4.66 2.46
N PHE A 5 -0.83 -5.22 1.34
CA PHE A 5 -1.63 -6.46 1.29
C PHE A 5 -1.06 -7.51 0.33
N GLY A 6 0.09 -7.24 -0.29
CA GLY A 6 0.70 -8.06 -1.33
C GLY A 6 0.10 -7.91 -2.74
N ARG A 7 -0.99 -7.13 -2.91
CA ARG A 7 -1.66 -6.89 -4.20
C ARG A 7 -2.21 -5.46 -4.33
N GLY A 8 -2.22 -4.92 -5.56
CA GLY A 8 -2.73 -3.57 -5.88
C GLY A 8 -4.21 -3.48 -6.25
N GLY A 9 -4.89 -4.63 -6.38
CA GLY A 9 -6.30 -4.80 -6.72
C GLY A 9 -7.28 -4.21 -5.69
N ALA A 10 -8.55 -4.00 -6.06
CA ALA A 10 -9.59 -3.74 -5.06
C ALA A 10 -9.70 -5.01 -4.24
N THR A 11 -9.92 -4.85 -2.94
CA THR A 11 -9.85 -6.01 -2.06
C THR A 11 -11.11 -6.85 -2.13
N GLN A 12 -12.20 -6.32 -2.71
CA GLN A 12 -13.50 -6.96 -2.82
C GLN A 12 -14.20 -6.63 -4.14
N SER A 13 -15.33 -7.31 -4.37
CA SER A 13 -16.25 -7.01 -5.48
C SER A 13 -17.15 -5.82 -5.15
N LEU A 14 -17.68 -5.14 -6.16
CA LEU A 14 -18.59 -4.00 -5.96
C LEU A 14 -19.86 -4.40 -5.20
N GLN A 15 -20.37 -5.61 -5.46
CA GLN A 15 -21.55 -6.17 -4.81
C GLN A 15 -21.40 -6.27 -3.30
N ASP A 16 -20.17 -6.56 -2.83
CA ASP A 16 -19.90 -6.75 -1.41
C ASP A 16 -20.04 -5.45 -0.61
N MET A 17 -20.04 -4.28 -1.25
CA MET A 17 -20.33 -3.01 -0.58
C MET A 17 -21.73 -2.99 0.05
N ALA A 18 -22.68 -3.77 -0.48
CA ALA A 18 -24.01 -3.94 0.13
C ALA A 18 -23.95 -4.55 1.55
N ASN A 19 -22.84 -5.22 1.87
CA ASN A 19 -22.60 -5.84 3.17
C ASN A 19 -21.97 -4.90 4.20
N ALA A 20 -21.61 -3.66 3.84
CA ALA A 20 -20.97 -2.71 4.75
C ALA A 20 -21.93 -2.13 5.80
N ASP A 21 -21.43 -1.84 7.01
CA ASP A 21 -22.16 -1.09 8.04
C ASP A 21 -21.89 0.42 7.98
N CYS A 22 -20.72 0.78 7.43
CA CYS A 22 -20.33 2.14 7.14
C CYS A 22 -19.55 2.18 5.82
N ILE A 23 -19.84 3.17 4.98
CA ILE A 23 -19.15 3.40 3.71
C ILE A 23 -18.61 4.82 3.74
N VAL A 24 -17.28 4.94 3.68
CA VAL A 24 -16.59 6.22 3.52
C VAL A 24 -16.15 6.34 2.07
N ILE A 25 -16.77 7.25 1.34
CA ILE A 25 -16.39 7.60 -0.03
C ILE A 25 -15.49 8.82 0.06
N GLN A 26 -14.19 8.63 -0.15
CA GLN A 26 -13.18 9.69 -0.06
C GLN A 26 -12.24 9.60 -1.26
N GLY A 27 -12.06 10.70 -1.97
CA GLY A 27 -11.30 10.71 -3.22
C GLY A 27 -12.00 10.00 -4.38
N SER A 28 -13.34 9.92 -4.35
CA SER A 28 -14.18 9.42 -5.44
C SER A 28 -15.54 10.11 -5.48
N ASN A 29 -16.02 10.44 -6.68
CA ASN A 29 -17.41 10.85 -6.90
C ASN A 29 -18.21 9.66 -7.47
N MET A 30 -18.42 8.65 -6.64
CA MET A 30 -18.86 7.31 -7.07
C MET A 30 -20.23 7.31 -7.77
N ALA A 31 -21.19 8.13 -7.34
CA ALA A 31 -22.52 8.19 -7.96
C ALA A 31 -22.48 8.71 -9.41
N GLU A 32 -21.44 9.45 -9.79
CA GLU A 32 -21.26 9.96 -11.16
C GLU A 32 -20.30 9.10 -11.97
N CYS A 33 -19.20 8.66 -11.36
CA CYS A 33 -18.13 7.93 -12.05
C CYS A 33 -18.40 6.41 -12.12
N HIS A 34 -19.18 5.86 -11.19
CA HIS A 34 -19.50 4.44 -11.09
C HIS A 34 -21.00 4.22 -10.76
N PRO A 35 -21.94 4.82 -11.50
CA PRO A 35 -23.36 4.90 -11.11
C PRO A 35 -24.01 3.52 -10.91
N VAL A 36 -23.68 2.55 -11.77
CA VAL A 36 -24.20 1.17 -11.62
C VAL A 36 -23.59 0.47 -10.41
N GLY A 37 -22.32 0.73 -10.08
CA GLY A 37 -21.70 0.21 -8.85
C GLY A 37 -22.30 0.84 -7.60
N PHE A 38 -22.72 2.11 -7.69
CA PHE A 38 -23.32 2.86 -6.58
C PHE A 38 -24.66 2.29 -6.11
N GLN A 39 -25.32 1.44 -6.90
CA GLN A 39 -26.51 0.71 -6.44
C GLN A 39 -26.23 -0.05 -5.13
N TRP A 40 -25.04 -0.64 -4.96
CA TRP A 40 -24.70 -1.42 -3.77
C TRP A 40 -24.44 -0.55 -2.54
N VAL A 41 -24.01 0.71 -2.74
CA VAL A 41 -23.97 1.72 -1.68
C VAL A 41 -25.40 2.06 -1.23
N THR A 42 -26.32 2.15 -2.18
CA THR A 42 -27.74 2.42 -1.89
C THR A 42 -28.39 1.25 -1.14
N GLU A 43 -28.09 0.01 -1.52
CA GLU A 43 -28.56 -1.20 -0.82
C GLU A 43 -28.00 -1.26 0.62
N ALA A 44 -26.71 -0.99 0.81
CA ALA A 44 -26.12 -0.91 2.15
C ALA A 44 -26.84 0.15 3.00
N LYS A 45 -27.08 1.33 2.44
CA LYS A 45 -27.79 2.42 3.12
C LYS A 45 -29.23 2.05 3.45
N ALA A 46 -29.96 1.37 2.55
CA ALA A 46 -31.32 0.90 2.80
C ALA A 46 -31.39 -0.12 3.95
N ARG A 47 -30.32 -0.90 4.15
CA ARG A 47 -30.14 -1.81 5.30
C ARG A 47 -29.74 -1.10 6.60
N GLY A 48 -29.42 0.19 6.54
CA GLY A 48 -29.04 1.01 7.70
C GLY A 48 -27.55 1.35 7.78
N ALA A 49 -26.76 1.07 6.74
CA ALA A 49 -25.38 1.50 6.69
C ALA A 49 -25.27 3.02 6.62
N ARG A 50 -24.27 3.58 7.30
CA ARG A 50 -23.97 5.01 7.21
C ARG A 50 -23.09 5.28 5.99
N VAL A 51 -23.46 6.26 5.18
CA VAL A 51 -22.69 6.68 3.99
C VAL A 51 -22.16 8.09 4.19
N ILE A 52 -20.83 8.23 4.20
CA ILE A 52 -20.14 9.51 4.40
C ILE A 52 -19.35 9.82 3.13
N HIS A 53 -19.52 11.04 2.61
CA HIS A 53 -18.78 11.51 1.44
C HIS A 53 -17.83 12.63 1.83
N VAL A 54 -16.54 12.39 1.64
CA VAL A 54 -15.46 13.34 1.93
C VAL A 54 -14.89 13.83 0.60
N ASP A 55 -15.27 15.05 0.21
CA ASP A 55 -14.89 15.65 -1.07
C ASP A 55 -14.87 17.18 -0.95
N PRO A 56 -13.92 17.88 -1.59
CA PRO A 56 -13.89 19.35 -1.63
C PRO A 56 -15.18 19.98 -2.17
N ARG A 57 -15.99 19.25 -2.92
CA ARG A 57 -17.21 19.72 -3.57
C ARG A 57 -18.42 18.96 -3.06
N PHE A 58 -19.56 19.64 -3.05
CA PHE A 58 -20.84 18.98 -2.95
C PHE A 58 -21.25 18.42 -4.33
N THR A 59 -21.37 17.10 -4.45
CA THR A 59 -21.62 16.40 -5.74
C THR A 59 -22.92 15.61 -5.70
N ARG A 60 -23.25 14.87 -6.77
CA ARG A 60 -24.39 13.93 -6.74
C ARG A 60 -24.18 12.80 -5.73
N THR A 61 -22.93 12.42 -5.45
CA THR A 61 -22.62 11.49 -4.35
C THR A 61 -22.96 12.13 -3.00
N SER A 62 -22.56 13.38 -2.77
CA SER A 62 -22.90 14.11 -1.53
C SER A 62 -24.40 14.20 -1.30
N ALA A 63 -25.18 14.42 -2.37
CA ALA A 63 -26.63 14.62 -2.29
C ALA A 63 -27.40 13.40 -1.76
N VAL A 64 -26.81 12.21 -1.83
CA VAL A 64 -27.43 10.95 -1.38
C VAL A 64 -26.70 10.30 -0.20
N SER A 65 -25.59 10.87 0.25
CA SER A 65 -24.89 10.46 1.49
C SER A 65 -25.62 10.97 2.74
N ASP A 66 -25.37 10.35 3.88
CA ASP A 66 -25.89 10.83 5.18
C ASP A 66 -25.16 12.08 5.66
N LYS A 67 -23.87 12.18 5.34
CA LYS A 67 -23.04 13.34 5.66
C LYS A 67 -22.06 13.63 4.52
N HIS A 68 -21.96 14.90 4.15
CA HIS A 68 -20.88 15.43 3.33
C HIS A 68 -19.89 16.18 4.23
N LEU A 69 -18.61 15.85 4.09
CA LEU A 69 -17.50 16.51 4.79
C LEU A 69 -16.63 17.24 3.77
N PRO A 70 -16.65 18.58 3.71
CA PRO A 70 -15.80 19.32 2.79
C PRO A 70 -14.35 19.23 3.25
N ILE A 71 -13.46 18.74 2.37
CA ILE A 71 -12.02 18.64 2.63
C ILE A 71 -11.24 19.53 1.67
N ARG A 72 -10.17 20.17 2.14
CA ARG A 72 -9.21 20.83 1.24
C ARG A 72 -8.46 19.80 0.39
N ALA A 73 -8.42 20.00 -0.93
CA ALA A 73 -7.74 19.06 -1.83
C ALA A 73 -6.26 18.87 -1.44
N GLY A 74 -5.84 17.61 -1.30
CA GLY A 74 -4.47 17.24 -0.95
C GLY A 74 -4.18 17.15 0.55
N SER A 75 -5.15 17.41 1.44
CA SER A 75 -4.98 17.25 2.88
C SER A 75 -5.46 15.89 3.43
N ASP A 76 -5.80 14.93 2.57
CA ASP A 76 -6.33 13.62 2.94
C ASP A 76 -5.47 12.85 3.95
N ILE A 77 -4.14 12.96 3.85
CA ILE A 77 -3.21 12.30 4.77
C ILE A 77 -3.38 12.76 6.21
N VAL A 78 -3.74 14.04 6.43
CA VAL A 78 -3.96 14.59 7.76
C VAL A 78 -5.26 14.05 8.35
N LEU A 79 -6.34 13.99 7.55
CA LEU A 79 -7.60 13.41 8.00
C LEU A 79 -7.42 11.92 8.36
N LEU A 80 -6.82 11.14 7.46
CA LEU A 80 -6.60 9.71 7.70
C LEU A 80 -5.62 9.46 8.86
N GLY A 81 -4.58 10.30 8.98
CA GLY A 81 -3.63 10.23 10.09
C GLY A 81 -4.28 10.54 11.44
N ALA A 82 -5.18 11.52 11.49
CA ALA A 82 -5.93 11.84 12.70
C ALA A 82 -6.92 10.73 13.08
N LEU A 83 -7.54 10.06 12.10
CA LEU A 83 -8.35 8.87 12.37
C LEU A 83 -7.51 7.74 12.98
N ILE A 84 -6.29 7.50 12.48
CA ILE A 84 -5.36 6.52 13.08
C ILE A 84 -4.99 6.93 14.50
N ASN A 85 -4.64 8.20 14.73
CA ASN A 85 -4.33 8.70 16.07
C ASN A 85 -5.51 8.50 17.03
N HIS A 86 -6.73 8.84 16.60
CA HIS A 86 -7.93 8.64 17.39
C HIS A 86 -8.14 7.17 17.76
N VAL A 87 -7.96 6.25 16.80
CA VAL A 87 -8.05 4.81 17.04
C VAL A 87 -7.02 4.32 18.06
N LEU A 88 -5.76 4.74 17.92
CA LEU A 88 -4.65 4.28 18.77
C LEU A 88 -4.66 4.90 20.17
N SER A 89 -5.03 6.17 20.27
CA SER A 89 -5.05 6.93 21.53
C SER A 89 -6.24 6.56 22.43
N ASN A 90 -7.32 6.02 21.86
CA ASN A 90 -8.51 5.61 22.58
C ASN A 90 -8.70 4.08 22.67
N ASP A 91 -7.70 3.29 22.26
CA ASP A 91 -7.73 1.83 22.31
C ASP A 91 -8.92 1.21 21.55
N LEU A 92 -9.25 1.76 20.36
CA LEU A 92 -10.42 1.39 19.54
C LEU A 92 -10.07 0.41 18.40
N TRP A 93 -8.85 -0.11 18.38
CA TRP A 93 -8.36 -1.03 17.37
C TRP A 93 -8.78 -2.47 17.71
N PHE A 94 -8.88 -3.33 16.69
CA PHE A 94 -9.28 -4.73 16.88
C PHE A 94 -8.05 -5.56 17.29
N HIS A 95 -7.86 -5.72 18.61
CA HIS A 95 -6.66 -6.32 19.21
C HIS A 95 -6.20 -7.63 18.58
N GLU A 96 -7.07 -8.63 18.54
CA GLU A 96 -6.74 -9.96 18.02
C GLU A 96 -6.39 -9.92 16.52
N TYR A 97 -7.11 -9.11 15.75
CA TYR A 97 -6.83 -8.95 14.32
C TYR A 97 -5.45 -8.32 14.11
N VAL A 98 -5.17 -7.23 14.83
CA VAL A 98 -3.91 -6.48 14.67
C VAL A 98 -2.72 -7.35 15.09
N LEU A 99 -2.81 -8.06 16.21
CA LEU A 99 -1.72 -8.89 16.71
C LEU A 99 -1.37 -10.04 15.74
N HIS A 100 -2.38 -10.70 15.18
CA HIS A 100 -2.17 -11.94 14.41
C HIS A 100 -2.08 -11.74 12.90
N TYR A 101 -2.71 -10.70 12.35
CA TYR A 101 -2.83 -10.52 10.89
C TYR A 101 -2.10 -9.29 10.36
N THR A 102 -1.33 -8.61 11.21
CA THR A 102 -0.44 -7.52 10.81
C THR A 102 0.97 -7.77 11.33
N ASN A 103 1.88 -6.87 11.01
CA ASN A 103 3.26 -6.86 11.51
C ASN A 103 3.42 -6.03 12.80
N ALA A 104 2.32 -5.69 13.50
CA ALA A 104 2.32 -4.83 14.68
C ALA A 104 3.35 -5.23 15.76
N ALA A 105 3.49 -6.53 16.02
CA ALA A 105 4.41 -7.08 17.02
C ALA A 105 5.87 -7.14 16.56
N THR A 106 6.15 -6.95 15.27
CA THR A 106 7.51 -7.08 14.72
C THR A 106 8.37 -5.89 15.13
N LEU A 107 9.62 -6.15 15.51
CA LEU A 107 10.60 -5.12 15.86
C LEU A 107 11.25 -4.56 14.59
N ILE A 108 11.34 -3.24 14.52
CA ILE A 108 12.16 -2.53 13.54
C ILE A 108 13.63 -2.47 14.03
N SER A 109 14.56 -2.42 13.08
CA SER A 109 15.99 -2.21 13.34
C SER A 109 16.25 -1.03 14.30
N GLU A 110 17.33 -1.13 15.09
CA GLU A 110 17.75 -0.06 16.00
C GLU A 110 18.21 1.20 15.25
N ASP A 111 18.64 1.04 14.00
CA ASP A 111 19.12 2.14 13.14
C ASP A 111 17.97 3.00 12.57
N PHE A 112 16.71 2.61 12.79
CA PHE A 112 15.56 3.37 12.32
C PHE A 112 15.33 4.61 13.18
N GLU A 113 15.42 5.77 12.53
CA GLU A 113 14.93 7.03 13.08
C GLU A 113 13.70 7.50 12.29
N ASP A 114 12.67 7.90 13.03
CA ASP A 114 11.39 8.36 12.48
C ASP A 114 11.50 9.83 12.02
N ALA A 115 10.58 10.25 11.17
CA ALA A 115 10.49 11.64 10.72
C ALA A 115 10.26 12.63 11.87
N GLU A 116 9.72 12.19 13.00
CA GLU A 116 9.56 13.03 14.20
C GLU A 116 10.89 13.32 14.91
N ASP A 117 11.86 12.43 14.79
CA ASP A 117 13.18 12.58 15.40
C ASP A 117 14.13 13.41 14.51
N LEU A 118 13.76 13.59 13.24
CA LEU A 118 14.60 14.14 12.16
C LEU A 118 13.89 15.23 11.34
N ASP A 119 13.08 16.08 12.01
CA ASP A 119 12.45 17.28 11.44
C ASP A 119 11.70 17.07 10.10
N GLY A 120 10.97 15.95 10.00
CA GLY A 120 10.12 15.61 8.86
C GLY A 120 10.76 14.73 7.80
N ILE A 121 11.97 14.21 8.04
CA ILE A 121 12.71 13.33 7.13
C ILE A 121 13.03 12.02 7.86
N PHE A 122 12.87 10.85 7.24
CA PHE A 122 13.27 9.59 7.88
C PHE A 122 14.79 9.34 7.85
N SER A 123 15.28 8.39 8.65
CA SER A 123 16.65 7.88 8.53
C SER A 123 16.97 7.44 7.08
N GLY A 124 18.21 7.71 6.65
CA GLY A 124 18.72 7.31 5.34
C GLY A 124 18.47 8.30 4.19
N TYR A 125 18.01 9.52 4.45
CA TYR A 125 17.85 10.54 3.41
C TYR A 125 19.19 11.08 2.90
N ASP A 126 19.37 11.08 1.59
CA ASP A 126 20.48 11.73 0.90
C ASP A 126 20.01 13.07 0.30
N PRO A 127 20.51 14.23 0.80
CA PRO A 127 20.10 15.54 0.32
C PRO A 127 20.61 15.87 -1.10
N GLU A 128 21.65 15.20 -1.60
CA GLU A 128 22.18 15.45 -2.94
C GLU A 128 21.28 14.82 -4.01
N THR A 129 20.82 13.60 -3.76
CA THR A 129 19.97 12.86 -4.70
C THR A 129 18.47 13.03 -4.41
N GLY A 130 18.10 13.47 -3.21
CA GLY A 130 16.72 13.52 -2.73
C GLY A 130 16.10 12.13 -2.54
N ALA A 131 16.92 11.10 -2.37
CA ALA A 131 16.50 9.70 -2.24
C ALA A 131 16.72 9.17 -0.82
N TYR A 132 16.14 8.02 -0.52
CA TYR A 132 16.34 7.31 0.74
C TYR A 132 17.12 6.01 0.54
N HIS A 133 18.08 5.76 1.41
CA HIS A 133 18.71 4.47 1.67
C HIS A 133 17.88 3.71 2.70
N LEU A 134 17.29 2.59 2.30
CA LEU A 134 16.27 1.91 3.11
C LEU A 134 16.81 0.93 4.16
N LYS A 135 18.13 0.88 4.35
CA LYS A 135 18.77 -0.15 5.19
C LYS A 135 18.21 -0.16 6.61
N SER A 136 18.01 1.02 7.21
CA SER A 136 17.47 1.15 8.57
C SER A 136 15.99 0.78 8.69
N TRP A 137 15.24 0.72 7.59
CA TRP A 137 13.77 0.48 7.64
C TRP A 137 13.41 -1.02 7.70
N GLY A 138 14.42 -1.88 7.76
CA GLY A 138 14.26 -3.33 7.88
C GLY A 138 13.75 -3.77 9.25
N TYR A 139 13.24 -5.00 9.31
CA TYR A 139 12.95 -5.66 10.58
C TYR A 139 14.25 -6.10 11.25
N GLN A 140 14.29 -6.02 12.57
CA GLN A 140 15.32 -6.68 13.35
C GLN A 140 15.18 -8.20 13.16
N THR A 141 16.29 -8.90 12.92
CA THR A 141 16.30 -10.36 12.73
C THR A 141 17.08 -11.08 13.82
N GLU A 142 16.73 -12.34 14.12
CA GLU A 142 17.40 -13.13 15.16
C GLU A 142 18.91 -13.33 14.89
N ASP A 143 19.32 -13.35 13.62
CA ASP A 143 20.70 -13.57 13.19
C ASP A 143 21.62 -12.34 13.41
N GLU A 144 21.06 -11.14 13.58
CA GLU A 144 21.83 -9.93 13.93
C GLU A 144 22.49 -10.02 15.32
N GLY A 145 22.08 -11.00 16.16
CA GLY A 145 22.68 -11.30 17.46
C GLY A 145 23.81 -12.35 17.44
N GLN A 146 24.08 -13.02 16.31
CA GLN A 146 25.12 -14.04 16.18
C GLN A 146 25.97 -13.86 14.91
N GLY A 147 26.88 -12.89 14.98
CA GLY A 147 28.10 -12.89 14.16
C GLY A 147 28.05 -11.99 12.93
N GLU A 148 28.78 -10.88 13.03
CA GLU A 148 29.44 -10.26 11.88
C GLU A 148 30.15 -11.34 11.05
N ARG A 149 29.61 -11.72 9.86
CA ARG A 149 30.39 -12.24 8.69
C ARG A 149 29.60 -12.81 7.51
N ALA A 150 28.27 -12.85 7.48
CA ALA A 150 27.55 -13.50 6.36
C ALA A 150 26.97 -12.56 5.29
N ASP A 151 26.63 -11.30 5.60
CA ASP A 151 25.94 -10.41 4.64
C ASP A 151 26.86 -9.55 3.76
N GLU A 152 28.16 -9.54 4.04
CA GLU A 152 29.12 -8.75 3.23
C GLU A 152 29.20 -9.23 1.77
N LYS A 153 28.90 -10.50 1.47
CA LYS A 153 29.05 -11.02 0.09
C LYS A 153 27.84 -10.89 -0.81
N ARG A 154 26.66 -10.56 -0.29
CA ARG A 154 25.44 -10.41 -1.12
C ARG A 154 25.12 -8.96 -1.49
N ASN A 155 25.60 -7.99 -0.70
CA ASN A 155 25.42 -6.55 -0.98
C ASN A 155 26.59 -5.89 -1.72
N GLN A 156 27.73 -6.55 -1.91
CA GLN A 156 28.91 -5.94 -2.55
C GLN A 156 28.87 -5.87 -4.09
N GLY A 157 27.81 -6.36 -4.73
CA GLY A 157 27.71 -6.42 -6.21
C GLY A 157 26.72 -5.44 -6.84
N HIS A 158 25.84 -4.82 -6.06
CA HIS A 158 24.91 -3.81 -6.58
C HIS A 158 25.51 -2.43 -6.31
N GLU A 159 25.92 -1.72 -7.35
CA GLU A 159 26.01 -0.26 -7.26
C GLU A 159 24.67 0.23 -6.69
N GLU A 160 24.70 0.72 -5.44
CA GLU A 160 23.56 1.21 -4.68
C GLU A 160 23.04 2.51 -5.31
N ARG A 161 22.47 2.41 -6.51
CA ARG A 161 21.68 3.49 -7.09
C ARG A 161 20.29 3.45 -6.49
N ALA A 162 20.14 4.28 -5.47
CA ALA A 162 19.03 5.18 -5.17
C ALA A 162 17.67 4.88 -5.82
N GLN A 163 16.65 4.95 -4.96
CA GLN A 163 15.21 4.82 -5.20
C GLN A 163 14.66 3.40 -5.06
N ALA A 164 13.93 3.18 -3.97
CA ALA A 164 12.79 2.27 -3.98
C ALA A 164 11.68 2.86 -4.87
N GLY A 165 11.95 2.92 -6.18
CA GLY A 165 10.90 3.13 -7.14
C GLY A 165 9.99 1.91 -7.06
N GLY A 166 8.69 2.10 -6.83
CA GLY A 166 7.70 1.01 -6.93
C GLY A 166 7.71 0.28 -8.29
N GLN A 167 8.51 0.78 -9.24
CA GLN A 167 8.80 0.21 -10.55
C GLN A 167 9.69 -1.04 -10.50
N GLN A 168 10.54 -1.20 -9.47
CA GLN A 168 11.54 -2.29 -9.39
C GLN A 168 10.97 -3.61 -8.86
N TYR A 169 9.94 -3.56 -8.00
CA TYR A 169 9.49 -4.73 -7.23
C TYR A 169 8.19 -5.37 -7.73
N GLY A 170 7.77 -5.03 -8.96
CA GLY A 170 6.47 -5.44 -9.48
C GLY A 170 5.33 -5.08 -8.53
N SER A 171 4.40 -6.00 -8.29
CA SER A 171 3.32 -5.80 -7.29
C SER A 171 3.64 -6.31 -5.89
N GLY A 172 4.78 -6.97 -5.68
CA GLY A 172 5.14 -7.62 -4.41
C GLY A 172 5.61 -6.64 -3.33
N GLY A 173 6.10 -5.46 -3.72
CA GLY A 173 6.77 -4.54 -2.79
C GLY A 173 8.19 -5.00 -2.46
N ALA A 174 8.89 -4.20 -1.65
CA ALA A 174 10.27 -4.49 -1.29
C ALA A 174 10.39 -5.87 -0.59
N PRO A 175 11.46 -6.65 -0.87
CA PRO A 175 11.71 -7.89 -0.16
C PRO A 175 11.80 -7.66 1.35
N VAL A 176 11.20 -8.56 2.13
CA VAL A 176 11.52 -8.68 3.56
C VAL A 176 12.84 -9.43 3.63
N GLY A 177 13.82 -8.88 4.37
CA GLY A 177 15.18 -9.44 4.48
C GLY A 177 15.20 -10.92 4.89
N SER A 178 16.35 -11.58 4.70
CA SER A 178 16.55 -12.94 5.19
C SER A 178 16.60 -12.98 6.71
N GLY A 179 15.93 -13.97 7.32
CA GLY A 179 15.88 -14.16 8.77
C GLY A 179 14.45 -14.11 9.31
N THR A 180 14.24 -14.69 10.49
CA THR A 180 12.96 -14.60 11.21
C THR A 180 12.90 -13.24 11.91
N PRO A 181 11.92 -12.37 11.62
CA PRO A 181 11.80 -11.10 12.30
C PRO A 181 11.53 -11.30 13.80
N VAL A 182 12.25 -10.55 14.65
CA VAL A 182 12.02 -10.54 16.10
C VAL A 182 10.65 -9.93 16.38
N ARG A 183 9.89 -10.54 17.30
CA ARG A 183 8.54 -10.10 17.67
C ARG A 183 8.38 -9.96 19.18
N ASP A 184 7.63 -8.95 19.60
CA ASP A 184 7.09 -8.79 20.95
C ASP A 184 5.56 -8.78 20.90
N GLU A 185 4.95 -9.91 21.23
CA GLU A 185 3.48 -10.08 21.21
C GLU A 185 2.77 -9.26 22.29
N THR A 186 3.49 -8.67 23.26
CA THR A 186 2.90 -7.75 24.25
C THR A 186 2.69 -6.34 23.68
N LEU A 187 3.30 -6.05 22.52
CA LEU A 187 3.31 -4.74 21.87
C LEU A 187 3.89 -3.61 22.75
N GLN A 188 4.64 -3.93 23.80
CA GLN A 188 5.19 -2.93 24.73
C GLN A 188 6.58 -2.47 24.32
N HIS A 189 7.34 -3.28 23.59
CA HIS A 189 8.68 -2.93 23.16
C HIS A 189 8.62 -1.66 22.28
N PRO A 190 9.43 -0.63 22.57
CA PRO A 190 9.33 0.69 21.93
C PRO A 190 9.61 0.66 20.42
N ARG A 191 10.34 -0.36 19.94
CA ARG A 191 10.64 -0.57 18.52
C ARG A 191 9.67 -1.52 17.80
N THR A 192 8.62 -1.99 18.46
CA THR A 192 7.54 -2.66 17.72
C THR A 192 6.94 -1.71 16.69
N VAL A 193 6.53 -2.22 15.53
CA VAL A 193 5.79 -1.44 14.52
C VAL A 193 4.62 -0.70 15.17
N PHE A 194 3.91 -1.35 16.10
CA PHE A 194 2.80 -0.75 16.82
C PHE A 194 3.19 0.51 17.61
N GLN A 195 4.25 0.46 18.42
CA GLN A 195 4.69 1.60 19.21
C GLN A 195 5.23 2.73 18.32
N ILE A 196 5.96 2.39 17.24
CA ILE A 196 6.42 3.38 16.26
C ILE A 196 5.23 4.07 15.60
N LEU A 197 4.23 3.31 15.15
CA LEU A 197 3.01 3.84 14.53
C LEU A 197 2.28 4.80 15.48
N LYS A 198 2.16 4.43 16.76
CA LYS A 198 1.52 5.27 17.78
C LYS A 198 2.24 6.60 17.98
N ARG A 199 3.59 6.60 18.01
CA ARG A 199 4.37 7.84 18.08
C ARG A 199 4.21 8.67 16.81
N HIS A 200 4.42 8.07 15.64
CA HIS A 200 4.35 8.74 14.34
C HIS A 200 3.02 9.47 14.11
N PHE A 201 1.90 8.83 14.47
CA PHE A 201 0.57 9.40 14.25
C PHE A 201 0.10 10.34 15.39
N SER A 202 0.81 10.44 16.50
CA SER A 202 0.38 11.24 17.66
C SER A 202 0.17 12.73 17.36
N ARG A 203 0.91 13.28 16.39
CA ARG A 203 0.84 14.70 15.97
C ARG A 203 -0.44 15.07 15.22
N TYR A 204 -1.18 14.09 14.67
CA TYR A 204 -2.37 14.36 13.88
C TYR A 204 -3.58 14.50 14.79
N THR A 205 -3.85 15.72 15.23
CA THR A 205 -4.94 16.03 16.17
C THR A 205 -6.20 16.55 15.44
N PRO A 206 -7.38 16.55 16.10
CA PRO A 206 -8.58 17.20 15.57
C PRO A 206 -8.36 18.67 15.19
N GLU A 207 -7.54 19.39 15.95
CA GLU A 207 -7.18 20.78 15.66
C GLU A 207 -6.37 20.89 14.36
N MET A 208 -5.40 19.99 14.15
CA MET A 208 -4.66 19.92 12.89
C MET A 208 -5.56 19.58 11.70
N VAL A 209 -6.58 18.74 11.91
CA VAL A 209 -7.62 18.46 10.90
C VAL A 209 -8.41 19.73 10.58
N ARG A 210 -8.84 20.49 11.59
CA ARG A 210 -9.54 21.76 11.38
C ARG A 210 -8.69 22.75 10.57
N GLU A 211 -7.44 22.92 10.95
CA GLU A 211 -6.53 23.90 10.32
C GLU A 211 -6.10 23.48 8.92
N THR A 212 -5.84 22.19 8.72
CA THR A 212 -5.28 21.69 7.46
C THR A 212 -6.37 21.22 6.50
N CYS A 213 -7.40 20.56 6.99
CA CYS A 213 -8.45 19.99 6.14
C CYS A 213 -9.64 20.94 5.96
N GLY A 214 -9.86 21.87 6.90
CA GLY A 214 -11.06 22.70 6.95
C GLY A 214 -12.30 21.96 7.47
N ILE A 215 -12.13 20.79 8.09
CA ILE A 215 -13.20 19.98 8.68
C ILE A 215 -13.32 20.36 10.16
N SER A 216 -14.52 20.68 10.63
CA SER A 216 -14.73 21.03 12.05
C SER A 216 -14.43 19.84 12.97
N GLU A 217 -14.10 20.10 14.23
CA GLU A 217 -13.86 19.04 15.21
C GLU A 217 -15.11 18.16 15.44
N GLU A 218 -16.31 18.75 15.36
CA GLU A 218 -17.59 18.02 15.41
C GLU A 218 -17.74 17.06 14.23
N ASP A 219 -17.42 17.53 13.02
CA ASP A 219 -17.50 16.71 11.80
C ASP A 219 -16.42 15.62 11.80
N PHE A 220 -15.24 15.92 12.33
CA PHE A 220 -14.19 14.93 12.55
C PHE A 220 -14.63 13.87 13.58
N ASP A 221 -15.18 14.27 14.72
CA ASP A 221 -15.73 13.35 15.73
C ASP A 221 -16.81 12.45 15.14
N TYR A 222 -17.73 13.02 14.36
CA TYR A 222 -18.76 12.26 13.66
C TYR A 222 -18.15 11.19 12.75
N LEU A 223 -17.13 11.53 11.95
CA LEU A 223 -16.44 10.58 11.08
C LEU A 223 -15.69 9.52 11.91
N ALA A 224 -14.92 9.95 12.90
CA ALA A 224 -14.10 9.08 13.74
C ALA A 224 -14.98 8.03 14.42
N ARG A 225 -16.05 8.46 15.09
CA ARG A 225 -17.05 7.56 15.69
C ARG A 225 -17.70 6.65 14.66
N SER A 226 -18.12 7.19 13.52
CA SER A 226 -18.80 6.39 12.48
C SER A 226 -17.90 5.29 11.91
N VAL A 227 -16.58 5.48 11.93
CA VAL A 227 -15.62 4.45 11.51
C VAL A 227 -15.30 3.49 12.65
N THR A 228 -15.10 3.98 13.88
CA THR A 228 -14.69 3.16 15.04
C THR A 228 -15.82 2.32 15.63
N GLU A 229 -17.08 2.78 15.58
CA GLU A 229 -18.28 1.99 15.92
C GLU A 229 -18.49 0.79 14.99
N ASN A 230 -17.73 0.72 13.89
CA ASN A 230 -17.73 -0.35 12.89
C ASN A 230 -16.37 -1.08 12.83
N SER A 231 -15.68 -1.12 13.98
CA SER A 231 -14.50 -1.93 14.27
C SER A 231 -14.88 -3.24 14.99
N GLY A 232 -13.98 -4.21 15.02
CA GLY A 232 -14.20 -5.48 15.74
C GLY A 232 -14.96 -6.52 14.90
N ARG A 233 -15.43 -7.61 15.54
CA ARG A 233 -15.90 -8.84 14.87
C ARG A 233 -17.22 -8.73 14.12
N GLU A 234 -18.10 -7.83 14.55
CA GLU A 234 -19.51 -7.86 14.13
C GLU A 234 -19.80 -6.91 12.97
N ARG A 235 -19.01 -5.84 12.83
CA ARG A 235 -19.29 -4.76 11.88
C ARG A 235 -18.07 -4.41 11.06
N THR A 236 -18.28 -3.76 9.93
CA THR A 236 -17.21 -3.36 9.01
C THR A 236 -17.42 -1.98 8.41
N THR A 237 -16.32 -1.27 8.21
CA THR A 237 -16.27 -0.05 7.38
C THR A 237 -15.63 -0.37 6.03
N CYS A 238 -16.26 0.08 4.94
CA CYS A 238 -15.70 0.06 3.59
C CYS A 238 -15.20 1.45 3.20
N PHE A 239 -13.98 1.54 2.66
CA PHE A 239 -13.48 2.77 2.03
C PHE A 239 -13.55 2.67 0.50
N ALA A 240 -14.09 3.68 -0.17
CA ALA A 240 -14.14 3.75 -1.62
C ALA A 240 -13.41 5.00 -2.14
N TYR A 241 -12.44 4.80 -3.05
CA TYR A 241 -11.64 5.88 -3.62
C TYR A 241 -11.36 5.64 -5.12
N ALA A 242 -10.95 6.69 -5.83
CA ALA A 242 -10.52 6.61 -7.23
C ALA A 242 -9.38 7.62 -7.50
N VAL A 243 -9.59 8.54 -8.45
CA VAL A 243 -8.58 9.53 -8.87
C VAL A 243 -8.26 10.58 -7.81
N GLY A 244 -9.21 10.89 -6.91
CA GLY A 244 -9.07 11.91 -5.90
C GLY A 244 -8.00 11.61 -4.83
N TRP A 245 -7.57 10.35 -4.72
CA TRP A 245 -6.38 10.00 -3.92
C TRP A 245 -5.14 9.77 -4.77
N THR A 246 -5.29 9.26 -6.00
CA THR A 246 -4.15 8.75 -6.77
C THR A 246 -3.41 9.84 -7.55
N GLN A 247 -4.05 10.95 -7.90
CA GLN A 247 -3.45 12.01 -8.71
C GLN A 247 -2.80 13.11 -7.85
N HIS A 248 -2.00 12.67 -6.87
CA HIS A 248 -1.20 13.52 -5.99
C HIS A 248 0.22 12.98 -5.92
N THR A 249 1.20 13.86 -5.67
CA THR A 249 2.59 13.45 -5.38
C THR A 249 2.66 12.48 -4.20
N LEU A 250 1.75 12.61 -3.24
CA LEU A 250 1.62 11.76 -2.06
C LEU A 250 0.54 10.68 -2.18
N GLY A 251 0.00 10.43 -3.39
CA GLY A 251 -1.18 9.58 -3.55
C GLY A 251 -1.01 8.14 -3.07
N ALA A 252 0.19 7.57 -3.25
CA ALA A 252 0.52 6.26 -2.68
C ALA A 252 0.46 6.25 -1.15
N GLN A 253 0.85 7.36 -0.51
CA GLN A 253 0.81 7.49 0.95
C GLN A 253 -0.62 7.64 1.46
N PHE A 254 -1.51 8.37 0.77
CA PHE A 254 -2.93 8.45 1.17
C PHE A 254 -3.56 7.05 1.26
N ILE A 255 -3.31 6.23 0.24
CA ILE A 255 -3.79 4.86 0.17
C ILE A 255 -3.13 3.97 1.23
N ARG A 256 -1.85 4.17 1.54
CA ARG A 256 -1.14 3.47 2.62
C ARG A 256 -1.73 3.82 3.98
N THR A 257 -2.01 5.09 4.26
CA THR A 257 -2.64 5.53 5.51
C THR A 257 -4.03 4.92 5.67
N ALA A 258 -4.85 4.92 4.61
CA ALA A 258 -6.14 4.23 4.63
C ALA A 258 -6.00 2.71 4.83
N SER A 259 -4.96 2.09 4.27
CA SER A 259 -4.66 0.67 4.49
C SER A 259 -4.34 0.37 5.96
N ILE A 260 -3.55 1.23 6.60
CA ILE A 260 -3.20 1.10 8.03
C ILE A 260 -4.47 1.22 8.88
N LEU A 261 -5.30 2.23 8.61
CA LEU A 261 -6.57 2.42 9.33
C LEU A 261 -7.47 1.17 9.22
N GLN A 262 -7.65 0.63 8.01
CA GLN A 262 -8.48 -0.55 7.81
C GLN A 262 -7.90 -1.82 8.45
N LEU A 263 -6.58 -1.94 8.59
CA LEU A 263 -5.94 -3.03 9.34
C LEU A 263 -6.14 -2.87 10.85
N LEU A 264 -6.03 -1.65 11.39
CA LEU A 264 -6.28 -1.36 12.80
C LEU A 264 -7.72 -1.69 13.21
N LEU A 265 -8.68 -1.42 12.33
CA LEU A 265 -10.10 -1.71 12.55
C LEU A 265 -10.47 -3.18 12.25
N GLY A 266 -9.54 -3.94 11.65
CA GLY A 266 -9.76 -5.32 11.23
C GLY A 266 -10.81 -5.48 10.14
N ASN A 267 -10.88 -4.54 9.18
CA ASN A 267 -11.87 -4.53 8.10
C ASN A 267 -11.42 -5.30 6.85
N MET A 268 -10.16 -5.71 6.74
CA MET A 268 -9.64 -6.36 5.54
C MET A 268 -10.04 -7.83 5.48
N GLY A 269 -10.49 -8.30 4.30
CA GLY A 269 -10.86 -9.69 4.08
C GLY A 269 -12.24 -10.12 4.63
N ARG A 270 -13.07 -9.17 5.08
CA ARG A 270 -14.38 -9.42 5.69
C ARG A 270 -15.52 -8.79 4.90
N PRO A 271 -16.68 -9.45 4.74
CA PRO A 271 -17.80 -8.91 3.96
C PRO A 271 -18.16 -7.48 4.37
N GLY A 272 -18.29 -6.57 3.40
CA GLY A 272 -18.64 -5.18 3.66
C GLY A 272 -17.49 -4.29 4.13
N GLY A 273 -16.28 -4.84 4.28
CA GLY A 273 -15.09 -4.10 4.68
C GLY A 273 -14.22 -3.65 3.52
N GLY A 274 -12.91 -3.83 3.68
CA GLY A 274 -11.94 -3.66 2.61
C GLY A 274 -11.74 -2.22 2.11
N ILE A 275 -11.00 -2.11 1.00
CA ILE A 275 -10.78 -0.87 0.28
C ILE A 275 -11.13 -1.07 -1.20
N MET A 276 -12.16 -0.35 -1.62
CA MET A 276 -12.67 -0.32 -2.98
C MET A 276 -11.94 0.75 -3.78
N ALA A 277 -10.80 0.36 -4.35
CA ALA A 277 -10.13 1.16 -5.38
C ALA A 277 -10.93 1.08 -6.68
N LEU A 278 -11.75 2.08 -6.97
CA LEU A 278 -12.65 2.06 -8.11
C LEU A 278 -11.89 2.35 -9.41
N ARG A 279 -11.97 1.44 -10.37
CA ARG A 279 -11.22 1.52 -11.64
C ARG A 279 -11.94 2.40 -12.65
N GLY A 280 -11.17 3.10 -13.48
CA GLY A 280 -11.69 3.99 -14.53
C GLY A 280 -12.18 3.22 -15.77
N HIS A 281 -11.32 3.06 -16.77
CA HIS A 281 -11.68 2.35 -18.01
C HIS A 281 -12.13 0.92 -17.74
N ALA A 282 -13.08 0.43 -18.55
CA ALA A 282 -13.73 -0.88 -18.40
C ALA A 282 -12.72 -2.05 -18.26
N THR A 283 -11.58 -1.97 -18.94
CA THR A 283 -10.55 -3.00 -18.94
C THR A 283 -9.23 -2.54 -18.34
N ILE A 284 -9.18 -1.43 -17.59
CA ILE A 284 -7.91 -0.93 -17.02
C ILE A 284 -7.25 -1.95 -16.10
N GLN A 285 -8.05 -2.76 -15.40
CA GLN A 285 -7.57 -3.87 -14.59
C GLN A 285 -6.90 -4.91 -15.50
N GLY A 286 -7.57 -5.35 -16.57
CA GLY A 286 -7.01 -6.29 -17.53
C GLY A 286 -5.76 -5.79 -18.24
N SER A 287 -5.69 -4.49 -18.59
CA SER A 287 -4.47 -3.88 -19.17
C SER A 287 -3.37 -3.62 -18.14
N THR A 288 -3.63 -3.85 -16.85
CA THR A 288 -2.61 -3.91 -15.80
C THR A 288 -2.16 -5.34 -15.56
N ASP A 289 -3.09 -6.31 -15.60
CA ASP A 289 -2.82 -7.76 -15.49
C ASP A 289 -2.01 -8.29 -16.68
N ILE A 290 -2.33 -7.80 -17.88
CA ILE A 290 -1.56 -7.93 -19.13
C ILE A 290 -1.06 -6.52 -19.47
N PRO A 291 0.10 -6.14 -18.94
CA PRO A 291 0.48 -4.74 -18.81
C PRO A 291 0.78 -4.09 -20.16
N THR A 292 0.27 -2.88 -20.33
CA THR A 292 0.84 -1.87 -21.24
C THR A 292 1.76 -0.90 -20.48
N LEU A 293 2.23 -1.30 -19.30
CA LEU A 293 3.12 -0.55 -18.43
C LEU A 293 4.57 -0.95 -18.70
N PHE A 294 5.49 0.01 -18.71
CA PHE A 294 6.88 -0.23 -19.10
C PHE A 294 7.66 -1.13 -18.13
N ASN A 295 7.19 -1.31 -16.90
CA ASN A 295 7.92 -1.94 -15.81
C ASN A 295 7.35 -3.30 -15.37
N LEU A 296 6.33 -3.81 -16.07
CA LEU A 296 5.67 -5.07 -15.73
C LEU A 296 5.57 -5.98 -16.95
N LEU A 297 5.66 -7.28 -16.69
CA LEU A 297 5.28 -8.39 -17.56
C LEU A 297 3.89 -8.94 -17.11
N PRO A 298 3.19 -9.72 -17.97
CA PRO A 298 1.91 -10.33 -17.60
C PRO A 298 1.96 -11.09 -16.27
N GLY A 299 0.89 -10.98 -15.49
CA GLY A 299 0.82 -11.59 -14.17
C GLY A 299 1.61 -10.86 -13.08
N TYR A 300 1.93 -9.58 -13.31
CA TYR A 300 2.64 -8.67 -12.39
C TYR A 300 4.11 -9.00 -12.13
N LEU A 301 4.70 -9.89 -12.93
CA LEU A 301 6.15 -10.11 -12.92
C LEU A 301 6.86 -8.79 -13.27
N PRO A 302 7.93 -8.39 -12.56
CA PRO A 302 8.66 -7.17 -12.92
C PRO A 302 9.37 -7.36 -14.26
N MET A 303 9.52 -6.27 -15.01
CA MET A 303 10.41 -6.25 -16.16
C MET A 303 11.86 -6.49 -15.72
N PRO A 304 12.64 -7.31 -16.46
CA PRO A 304 14.03 -7.52 -16.12
C PRO A 304 14.86 -6.23 -16.16
N SER A 305 15.69 -6.03 -15.15
CA SER A 305 16.69 -4.95 -15.12
C SER A 305 17.89 -5.33 -15.98
N VAL A 306 18.60 -4.35 -16.53
CA VAL A 306 19.91 -4.55 -17.16
C VAL A 306 20.95 -5.19 -16.24
N THR A 307 20.72 -5.18 -14.92
CA THR A 307 21.60 -5.82 -13.93
C THR A 307 21.38 -7.33 -13.81
N ALA A 308 20.20 -7.86 -14.18
CA ALA A 308 19.91 -9.30 -14.13
C ALA A 308 20.35 -9.97 -15.44
N GLN A 309 21.57 -10.51 -15.44
CA GLN A 309 22.23 -11.05 -16.63
C GLN A 309 21.72 -12.41 -17.05
N SER A 310 21.25 -13.22 -16.09
CA SER A 310 20.71 -14.56 -16.32
C SER A 310 19.25 -14.68 -15.86
N PHE A 311 18.55 -15.73 -16.34
CA PHE A 311 17.20 -16.04 -15.88
C PHE A 311 17.16 -16.34 -14.38
N SER A 312 18.19 -17.01 -13.85
CA SER A 312 18.30 -17.30 -12.41
C SER A 312 18.39 -16.02 -11.58
N GLU A 313 19.24 -15.07 -11.98
CA GLU A 313 19.37 -13.78 -11.29
C GLU A 313 18.06 -12.99 -11.32
N TYR A 314 17.33 -13.03 -12.43
CA TYR A 314 16.02 -12.40 -12.55
C TYR A 314 15.00 -13.00 -11.57
N VAL A 315 14.88 -14.33 -11.55
CA VAL A 315 13.94 -15.04 -10.68
C VAL A 315 14.30 -14.84 -9.21
N ASP A 316 15.58 -14.92 -8.85
CA ASP A 316 16.06 -14.73 -7.48
C ASP A 316 15.93 -13.27 -7.02
N GLY A 317 15.82 -12.31 -7.94
CA GLY A 317 15.45 -10.93 -7.64
C GLY A 317 13.95 -10.76 -7.29
N ILE A 318 13.09 -11.72 -7.65
CA ILE A 318 11.65 -11.67 -7.39
C ILE A 318 11.28 -12.47 -6.13
N ARG A 319 11.81 -13.69 -6.01
CA ARG A 319 11.51 -14.59 -4.89
C ARG A 319 12.56 -14.44 -3.80
N THR A 320 12.15 -14.46 -2.54
CA THR A 320 13.07 -14.82 -1.45
C THR A 320 12.86 -16.27 -1.05
N THR A 321 13.94 -17.00 -0.76
CA THR A 321 13.91 -18.46 -0.47
C THR A 321 13.07 -18.82 0.76
N SER A 322 12.86 -17.88 1.67
CA SER A 322 12.00 -18.01 2.86
C SER A 322 10.55 -17.56 2.61
N GLN A 323 10.24 -16.97 1.44
CA GLN A 323 8.92 -16.42 1.15
C GLN A 323 7.89 -17.53 0.94
N LYS A 324 6.70 -17.32 1.51
CA LYS A 324 5.51 -18.11 1.18
C LYS A 324 4.58 -17.30 0.28
N GLY A 325 3.81 -17.98 -0.55
CA GLY A 325 2.75 -17.36 -1.36
C GLY A 325 3.11 -17.19 -2.83
N TYR A 326 2.42 -16.27 -3.50
CA TYR A 326 2.43 -16.15 -4.96
C TYR A 326 3.86 -16.00 -5.51
N TRP A 327 4.65 -15.08 -4.96
CA TRP A 327 5.99 -14.75 -5.47
C TRP A 327 7.05 -15.84 -5.28
N ALA A 328 6.84 -16.80 -4.36
CA ALA A 328 7.73 -17.94 -4.21
C ALA A 328 7.79 -18.82 -5.48
N ASN A 329 6.73 -18.76 -6.31
CA ASN A 329 6.61 -19.50 -7.56
C ASN A 329 6.98 -18.67 -8.80
N ALA A 330 7.71 -17.55 -8.63
CA ALA A 330 8.10 -16.67 -9.72
C ALA A 330 8.81 -17.39 -10.87
N GLU A 331 9.62 -18.41 -10.57
CA GLU A 331 10.28 -19.25 -11.57
C GLU A 331 9.26 -19.92 -12.49
N ALA A 332 8.31 -20.66 -11.92
CA ALA A 332 7.29 -21.37 -12.67
C ALA A 332 6.44 -20.40 -13.52
N TYR A 333 6.08 -19.24 -12.97
CA TYR A 333 5.31 -18.24 -13.72
C TYR A 333 6.10 -17.65 -14.87
N SER A 334 7.38 -17.35 -14.64
CA SER A 334 8.26 -16.80 -15.66
C SER A 334 8.47 -17.81 -16.78
N VAL A 335 8.84 -19.06 -16.47
CA VAL A 335 9.01 -20.12 -17.49
C VAL A 335 7.74 -20.30 -18.32
N ASN A 336 6.57 -20.35 -17.69
CA ASN A 336 5.29 -20.49 -18.41
C ASN A 336 5.01 -19.30 -19.34
N LEU A 337 5.32 -18.07 -18.92
CA LEU A 337 5.18 -16.88 -19.76
C LEU A 337 6.10 -16.94 -20.98
N LEU A 338 7.37 -17.27 -20.77
CA LEU A 338 8.37 -17.36 -21.84
C LEU A 338 8.02 -18.46 -22.84
N LYS A 339 7.58 -19.62 -22.35
CA LYS A 339 7.04 -20.71 -23.17
C LYS A 339 5.81 -20.29 -23.96
N ALA A 340 4.91 -19.49 -23.38
CA ALA A 340 3.73 -18.99 -24.09
C ALA A 340 4.08 -18.05 -25.25
N TRP A 341 5.19 -17.31 -25.15
CA TRP A 341 5.64 -16.38 -26.20
C TRP A 341 6.45 -17.04 -27.31
N TRP A 342 7.36 -17.96 -26.96
CA TRP A 342 8.33 -18.50 -27.92
C TRP A 342 8.17 -19.99 -28.20
N GLY A 343 7.22 -20.68 -27.54
CA GLY A 343 6.90 -22.08 -27.79
C GLY A 343 8.11 -22.99 -27.67
N ASP A 344 8.38 -23.75 -28.73
CA ASP A 344 9.48 -24.71 -28.80
C ASP A 344 10.87 -24.06 -28.74
N ALA A 345 10.98 -22.76 -29.06
CA ALA A 345 12.27 -22.05 -29.04
C ALA A 345 12.74 -21.70 -27.62
N ALA A 346 11.86 -21.66 -26.62
CA ALA A 346 12.23 -21.46 -25.23
C ALA A 346 12.56 -22.82 -24.60
N THR A 347 13.82 -23.15 -24.35
CA THR A 347 14.24 -24.43 -23.75
C THR A 347 15.07 -24.20 -22.48
N ALA A 348 15.29 -25.24 -21.68
CA ALA A 348 16.10 -25.09 -20.46
C ALA A 348 17.56 -24.74 -20.78
N GLU A 349 18.07 -25.19 -21.93
CA GLU A 349 19.45 -24.99 -22.37
C GLU A 349 19.75 -23.55 -22.80
N ASN A 350 18.72 -22.75 -23.11
CA ASN A 350 18.86 -21.35 -23.52
C ASN A 350 18.15 -20.37 -22.58
N ASP A 351 18.01 -20.73 -21.30
CA ASP A 351 17.33 -19.92 -20.29
C ASP A 351 15.91 -19.51 -20.72
N TRP A 352 15.20 -20.42 -21.40
CA TRP A 352 13.85 -20.20 -21.90
C TRP A 352 13.73 -19.02 -22.86
N ALA A 353 14.79 -18.71 -23.60
CA ALA A 353 14.91 -17.52 -24.45
C ALA A 353 14.74 -16.18 -23.69
N TYR A 354 15.11 -16.15 -22.40
CA TYR A 354 15.08 -14.95 -21.55
C TYR A 354 15.82 -13.75 -22.17
N ASP A 355 16.91 -13.99 -22.91
CA ASP A 355 17.68 -12.93 -23.59
C ASP A 355 16.93 -12.21 -24.72
N TYR A 356 15.75 -12.70 -25.13
CA TYR A 356 14.90 -12.00 -26.08
C TYR A 356 14.06 -10.88 -25.42
N ILE A 357 13.98 -10.86 -24.09
CA ILE A 357 13.25 -9.82 -23.35
C ILE A 357 14.08 -8.53 -23.32
N PRO A 358 13.51 -7.37 -23.68
CA PRO A 358 14.17 -6.10 -23.46
C PRO A 358 14.32 -5.83 -21.95
N ARG A 359 15.49 -5.30 -21.55
CA ARG A 359 15.78 -5.01 -20.14
C ARG A 359 15.68 -3.51 -19.85
N ILE A 360 15.12 -3.15 -18.70
CA ILE A 360 15.01 -1.75 -18.27
C ILE A 360 16.29 -1.29 -17.56
N ASN A 361 16.72 -0.05 -17.81
CA ASN A 361 17.90 0.55 -17.17
C ASN A 361 17.56 1.69 -16.17
N GLY A 362 16.27 1.85 -15.83
CA GLY A 362 15.83 2.89 -14.92
C GLY A 362 14.34 3.22 -15.03
N ALA A 363 13.96 4.36 -14.46
CA ALA A 363 12.60 4.84 -14.46
C ALA A 363 12.23 5.53 -15.78
N HIS A 364 11.41 4.84 -16.59
CA HIS A 364 10.92 5.33 -17.90
C HIS A 364 9.44 5.68 -17.86
N GLY A 365 8.96 6.14 -16.71
CA GLY A 365 7.61 6.69 -16.58
C GLY A 365 7.45 7.99 -17.37
N THR A 366 6.21 8.35 -17.70
CA THR A 366 5.90 9.57 -18.48
C THR A 366 6.53 10.82 -17.86
N TYR A 367 6.46 10.98 -16.54
CA TYR A 367 7.02 12.13 -15.85
C TYR A 367 8.55 12.21 -15.98
N GLN A 368 9.27 11.12 -15.67
CA GLN A 368 10.73 11.04 -15.77
C GLN A 368 11.22 11.26 -17.20
N THR A 369 10.50 10.69 -18.17
CA THR A 369 10.80 10.85 -19.60
C THR A 369 10.64 12.30 -20.01
N LEU A 370 9.51 12.93 -19.67
CA LEU A 370 9.26 14.35 -19.97
C LEU A 370 10.29 15.27 -19.29
N MET A 371 10.61 15.04 -18.02
CA MET A 371 11.60 15.84 -17.30
C MET A 371 13.01 15.69 -17.88
N SER A 372 13.36 14.50 -18.35
CA SER A 372 14.65 14.27 -19.02
C SER A 372 14.72 14.95 -20.39
N MET A 373 13.59 15.12 -21.10
CA MET A 373 13.54 15.83 -22.38
C MET A 373 13.64 17.35 -22.23
N LEU A 374 13.39 17.89 -21.03
CA LEU A 374 13.49 19.32 -20.73
C LEU A 374 14.90 19.76 -20.30
N LYS A 375 15.79 18.80 -20.02
CA LYS A 375 17.21 19.03 -19.76
C LYS A 375 18.00 18.88 -21.05
#